data_AF-I4BQA6-F1
#
_entry.id   AF-I4BQA6-F1
#
_cell.length_a   1.000
_cell.length_b   1.000
_cell.length_c   1.000
_cell.angle_alpha   90.00
_cell.angle_beta   90.00
_cell.angle_gamma   90.00
#
_symmetry.space_group_name_H-M   'P 1'
#
loop_
_entity.id
_entity.type
_entity.pdbx_description
1 polymer ?
#
loop_
_entity_poly.entity_id
_entity_poly.type
_entity_poly.pdbx_seq_one_letter_code
_entity_poly.pdbx_strand_id
1 'polypeptide(L)'
;MKRPDFLQPLTADIGRVGDRGANILALVRYVTAHTEEIDGRKWLDDGEMWWRATREDIGDALGGVSEKSVGGALRKLEDAGELLARPAKSFHGDRAKMYRVPNMPQQGSDVPSDENGTGSDLPSDENAPPIGRNRPTPWDENVRPPGTKSSDLPPIEELEEGEKARAAEPEPLDVKPVPDPDNAHPSQTVNGNSDSNATSPPSPYCARHPNGTTTNCAPCGVARKQREAWDQELAAVIDAERAAIRAEISACPDCDQNGLTEPEEGPTRRCTQHRQLADLPAVRRAS
;
A
#
# COMPACT_ATOMS: atom_id res chain seq x y z
N MET A 1 -5.05 4.27 14.62
CA MET A 1 -5.59 5.53 14.07
C MET A 1 -7.03 5.71 14.50
N LYS A 2 -7.28 6.75 15.30
CA LYS A 2 -8.64 7.14 15.68
C LYS A 2 -9.38 7.60 14.43
N ARG A 3 -10.58 7.04 14.18
CA ARG A 3 -11.43 7.50 13.08
C ARG A 3 -11.79 8.96 13.34
N PRO A 4 -11.61 9.88 12.37
CA PRO A 4 -12.08 11.26 12.54
C PRO A 4 -13.58 11.27 12.80
N ASP A 5 -14.02 12.03 13.80
CA ASP A 5 -15.44 12.15 14.15
C ASP A 5 -16.26 12.68 12.96
N PHE A 6 -15.65 13.59 12.18
CA PHE A 6 -16.20 14.08 10.93
C PHE A 6 -15.08 14.46 9.95
N LEU A 7 -15.18 14.02 8.70
CA LEU A 7 -14.36 14.49 7.60
C LEU A 7 -15.16 15.54 6.83
N GLN A 8 -14.63 16.76 6.75
CA GLN A 8 -15.26 17.83 5.98
C GLN A 8 -14.54 17.98 4.62
N PRO A 9 -15.03 17.36 3.54
CA PRO A 9 -14.49 17.59 2.21
C PRO A 9 -14.72 19.04 1.78
N LEU A 10 -13.73 19.62 1.09
CA LEU A 10 -13.88 20.95 0.49
C LEU A 10 -14.91 20.88 -0.64
N THR A 11 -15.86 21.81 -0.67
CA THR A 11 -16.88 21.87 -1.73
C THR A 11 -16.25 21.95 -3.13
N ALA A 12 -15.12 22.66 -3.25
CA ALA A 12 -14.35 22.75 -4.48
C ALA A 12 -13.81 21.39 -4.95
N ASP A 13 -13.42 20.50 -4.03
CA ASP A 13 -12.96 19.16 -4.39
C ASP A 13 -14.12 18.27 -4.83
N ILE A 14 -15.31 18.42 -4.25
CA ILE A 14 -16.49 17.64 -4.66
C ILE A 14 -16.82 17.91 -6.13
N GLY A 15 -16.79 19.17 -6.55
CA GLY A 15 -17.01 19.54 -7.95
C GLY A 15 -15.92 19.05 -8.90
N ARG A 16 -14.67 18.95 -8.41
CA ARG A 16 -13.50 18.58 -9.23
C ARG A 16 -13.30 17.08 -9.39
N VAL A 17 -13.41 16.32 -8.29
CA VAL A 17 -13.06 14.89 -8.23
C VAL A 17 -14.22 13.99 -7.80
N GLY A 18 -15.41 14.55 -7.60
CA GLY A 18 -16.60 13.84 -7.10
C GLY A 18 -16.59 13.62 -5.58
N ASP A 19 -17.71 13.14 -5.03
CA ASP A 19 -17.89 12.91 -3.59
C ASP A 19 -16.79 12.01 -3.01
N ARG A 20 -16.50 10.89 -3.69
CA ARG A 20 -15.56 9.89 -3.18
C ARG A 20 -14.13 10.40 -3.20
N GLY A 21 -13.76 11.04 -4.31
CA GLY A 21 -12.44 11.64 -4.46
C GLY A 21 -12.21 12.70 -3.39
N ALA A 22 -13.19 13.57 -3.18
CA ALA A 22 -13.10 14.65 -2.20
C ALA A 22 -12.97 14.12 -0.76
N ASN A 23 -13.70 13.06 -0.40
CA ASN A 23 -13.57 12.41 0.90
C ASN A 23 -12.20 11.76 1.11
N ILE A 24 -11.63 11.12 0.08
CA ILE A 24 -10.27 10.57 0.14
C ILE A 24 -9.24 11.70 0.33
N LEU A 25 -9.34 12.79 -0.44
CA LEU A 25 -8.44 13.94 -0.29
C LEU A 25 -8.55 14.55 1.11
N ALA A 26 -9.76 14.72 1.62
CA ALA A 26 -9.99 15.23 2.98
C ALA A 26 -9.36 14.33 4.04
N LEU A 27 -9.53 13.00 3.92
CA LEU A 27 -8.92 12.03 4.81
C LEU A 27 -7.39 12.10 4.76
N VAL A 28 -6.79 12.09 3.57
CA VAL A 28 -5.33 12.16 3.43
C VAL A 28 -4.80 13.45 4.06
N ARG A 29 -5.42 14.61 3.77
CA ARG A 29 -5.04 15.89 4.39
C ARG A 29 -5.14 15.85 5.90
N TYR A 30 -6.26 15.34 6.43
CA TYR A 30 -6.47 15.17 7.86
C TYR A 30 -5.34 14.34 8.47
N VAL A 31 -5.04 13.17 7.91
CA VAL A 31 -4.00 12.29 8.43
C VAL A 31 -2.63 12.97 8.40
N THR A 32 -2.27 13.62 7.28
CA THR A 32 -0.96 14.24 7.11
C THR A 32 -0.78 15.53 7.91
N ALA A 33 -1.85 16.21 8.31
CA ALA A 33 -1.80 17.44 9.10
C ALA A 33 -1.50 17.20 10.59
N HIS A 34 -1.82 16.02 11.12
CA HIS A 34 -1.58 15.69 12.52
C HIS A 34 -0.15 15.16 12.69
N THR A 35 0.75 15.97 13.25
CA THR A 35 2.17 15.60 13.42
C THR A 35 2.42 14.74 14.65
N GLU A 36 1.53 14.77 15.64
CA GLU A 36 1.72 14.12 16.95
C GLU A 36 1.38 12.62 16.96
N GLU A 37 0.61 12.15 15.98
CA GLU A 37 0.16 10.75 15.92
C GLU A 37 1.10 9.94 15.01
N ILE A 38 2.18 9.40 15.60
CA ILE A 38 3.23 8.58 14.94
C ILE A 38 2.83 7.10 14.95
N ASP A 39 1.58 6.79 14.61
CA ASP A 39 1.00 5.44 14.74
C ASP A 39 1.49 4.48 13.63
N GLY A 40 2.79 4.54 13.28
CA GLY A 40 3.46 3.71 12.27
C GLY A 40 3.04 3.95 10.82
N ARG A 41 2.02 4.78 10.59
CA ARG A 41 1.40 5.02 9.27
C ARG A 41 1.85 6.33 8.60
N LYS A 42 2.77 7.08 9.22
CA LYS A 42 3.29 8.34 8.66
C LYS A 42 4.78 8.23 8.39
N TRP A 43 5.20 8.71 7.23
CA TRP A 43 6.60 8.73 6.82
C TRP A 43 7.02 10.15 6.45
N LEU A 44 8.20 10.54 6.92
CA LEU A 44 8.90 11.73 6.47
C LEU A 44 9.79 11.33 5.31
N ASP A 45 9.37 11.67 4.09
CA ASP A 45 10.17 11.53 2.88
C ASP A 45 10.46 12.95 2.38
N ASP A 46 11.73 13.32 2.29
CA ASP A 46 12.18 14.68 1.95
C ASP A 46 11.64 15.80 2.85
N GLY A 47 11.33 15.49 4.12
CA GLY A 47 10.72 16.44 5.06
C GLY A 47 9.22 16.67 4.86
N GLU A 48 8.60 15.96 3.93
CA GLU A 48 7.17 15.98 3.72
C GLU A 48 6.49 14.79 4.40
N MET A 49 5.27 15.02 4.91
CA MET A 49 4.47 13.97 5.56
C MET A 49 3.68 13.17 4.52
N TRP A 50 3.88 11.85 4.53
CA TRP A 50 3.14 10.90 3.71
C TRP A 50 2.31 9.97 4.59
N TRP A 51 1.09 9.67 4.15
CA TRP A 51 0.25 8.67 4.80
C TRP A 51 0.41 7.31 4.12
N ARG A 52 0.97 6.33 4.82
CA ARG A 52 1.01 4.93 4.41
C ARG A 52 -0.30 4.24 4.77
N ALA A 53 -1.01 3.75 3.76
CA ALA A 53 -2.24 3.00 3.94
C ALA A 53 -2.44 1.96 2.85
N THR A 54 -3.16 0.89 3.17
CA THR A 54 -3.76 0.01 2.17
C THR A 54 -5.08 0.61 1.67
N ARG A 55 -5.64 0.04 0.60
CA ARG A 55 -6.98 0.44 0.11
C ARG A 55 -8.08 0.05 1.09
N GLU A 56 -7.88 -1.04 1.83
CA GLU A 56 -8.79 -1.50 2.89
C GLU A 56 -8.78 -0.52 4.06
N ASP A 57 -7.59 -0.10 4.53
CA ASP A 57 -7.46 0.93 5.58
C ASP A 57 -8.21 2.23 5.22
N ILE A 58 -8.10 2.66 3.96
CA ILE A 58 -8.81 3.85 3.48
C ILE A 58 -10.33 3.60 3.46
N GLY A 59 -10.76 2.42 3.03
CA GLY A 59 -12.16 2.02 3.01
C GLY A 59 -12.78 2.03 4.40
N ASP A 60 -12.10 1.44 5.37
CA ASP A 60 -12.51 1.37 6.77
C ASP A 60 -12.57 2.77 7.40
N ALA A 61 -11.55 3.59 7.17
CA ALA A 61 -11.51 4.98 7.66
C ALA A 61 -12.66 5.84 7.10
N LEU A 62 -13.08 5.56 5.86
CA LEU A 62 -14.24 6.20 5.22
C LEU A 62 -15.59 5.56 5.58
N GLY A 63 -15.62 4.61 6.53
CA GLY A 63 -16.85 3.99 7.01
C GLY A 63 -17.26 2.73 6.26
N GLY A 64 -16.30 1.89 5.86
CA GLY A 64 -16.56 0.59 5.23
C GLY A 64 -16.78 0.67 3.73
N VAL A 65 -16.12 1.62 3.04
CA VAL A 65 -16.16 1.68 1.58
C VAL A 65 -15.36 0.53 0.99
N SER A 66 -15.93 -0.22 0.05
CA SER A 66 -15.24 -1.37 -0.57
C SER A 66 -13.88 -1.02 -1.18
N GLU A 67 -12.91 -1.92 -1.04
CA GLU A 67 -11.55 -1.79 -1.57
C GLU A 67 -11.55 -1.46 -3.08
N LYS A 68 -12.45 -2.07 -3.85
CA LYS A 68 -12.59 -1.84 -5.30
C LYS A 68 -13.03 -0.41 -5.63
N SER A 69 -13.96 0.13 -4.85
CA SER A 69 -14.43 1.52 -5.02
C SER A 69 -13.32 2.51 -4.65
N VAL A 70 -12.62 2.27 -3.53
CA VAL A 70 -11.45 3.06 -3.11
C VAL A 70 -10.35 3.01 -4.18
N GLY A 71 -10.01 1.83 -4.67
CA GLY A 71 -8.97 1.65 -5.70
C GLY A 71 -9.30 2.36 -7.01
N GLY A 72 -10.56 2.38 -7.43
CA GLY A 72 -11.01 3.14 -8.60
C GLY A 72 -10.89 4.65 -8.41
N ALA A 73 -11.27 5.15 -7.23
CA ALA A 73 -11.16 6.57 -6.91
C ALA A 73 -9.71 7.04 -6.76
N LEU A 74 -8.86 6.27 -6.05
CA LEU A 74 -7.42 6.55 -5.92
C LEU A 74 -6.74 6.63 -7.29
N ARG A 75 -7.02 5.69 -8.19
CA ARG A 75 -6.45 5.72 -9.55
C ARG A 75 -6.84 7.00 -10.28
N LYS A 76 -8.12 7.41 -10.23
CA LYS A 76 -8.58 8.66 -10.84
C LYS A 76 -7.88 9.89 -10.25
N LEU A 77 -7.67 9.92 -8.93
CA LEU A 77 -6.96 11.01 -8.26
C LEU A 77 -5.46 11.04 -8.62
N GLU A 78 -4.82 9.87 -8.68
CA GLU A 78 -3.42 9.71 -9.12
C GLU A 78 -3.27 10.18 -10.58
N ASP A 79 -4.14 9.73 -11.49
CA ASP A 79 -4.13 10.09 -12.91
C ASP A 79 -4.39 11.60 -13.13
N ALA A 80 -5.19 12.23 -12.27
CA ALA A 80 -5.47 13.67 -12.31
C ALA A 80 -4.37 14.53 -11.66
N GLY A 81 -3.37 13.94 -11.02
CA GLY A 81 -2.34 14.67 -10.28
C GLY A 81 -2.83 15.31 -8.97
N GLU A 82 -4.03 14.95 -8.51
CA GLU A 82 -4.65 15.45 -7.28
C GLU A 82 -4.13 14.74 -6.03
N LEU A 83 -3.59 13.54 -6.22
CA LEU A 83 -3.02 12.72 -5.16
C LEU A 83 -1.69 12.13 -5.63
N LEU A 84 -0.63 12.39 -4.87
CA LEU A 84 0.66 11.75 -5.08
C LEU A 84 0.64 10.39 -4.39
N ALA A 85 1.04 9.34 -5.11
CA ALA A 85 1.17 8.00 -4.59
C ALA A 85 2.55 7.42 -4.87
N ARG A 86 3.20 6.84 -3.85
CA ARG A 86 4.47 6.13 -3.97
C ARG A 86 4.32 4.70 -3.44
N PRO A 87 4.97 3.69 -4.05
CA PRO A 87 5.03 2.36 -3.45
C PRO A 87 5.77 2.43 -2.11
N ALA A 88 5.22 1.80 -1.07
CA ALA A 88 5.91 1.69 0.22
C ALA A 88 7.05 0.67 0.07
N LYS A 89 8.30 1.15 0.05
CA LYS A 89 9.49 0.33 -0.24
C LYS A 89 9.81 -0.73 0.85
N SER A 90 9.14 -0.72 1.99
CA SER A 90 9.68 -1.30 3.23
C SER A 90 8.96 -2.54 3.77
N PHE A 91 8.10 -3.22 3.01
CA PHE A 91 7.52 -4.49 3.49
C PHE A 91 7.12 -5.42 2.35
N HIS A 92 7.69 -6.64 2.32
CA HIS A 92 7.30 -7.67 1.36
C HIS A 92 5.85 -8.09 1.60
N GLY A 93 5.00 -7.92 0.59
CA GLY A 93 3.62 -8.39 0.58
C GLY A 93 2.57 -7.34 0.97
N ASP A 94 2.96 -6.19 1.50
CA ASP A 94 2.01 -5.15 1.85
C ASP A 94 1.57 -4.38 0.59
N ARG A 95 0.28 -4.37 0.29
CA ARG A 95 -0.32 -3.59 -0.82
C ARG A 95 -0.41 -2.10 -0.49
N ALA A 96 0.13 -1.68 0.64
CA ALA A 96 0.17 -0.30 1.06
C ALA A 96 0.93 0.58 0.07
N LYS A 97 0.38 1.77 -0.19
CA LYS A 97 1.09 2.88 -0.81
C LYS A 97 1.21 4.02 0.18
N MET A 98 2.14 4.92 -0.09
CA MET A 98 2.25 6.21 0.57
C MET A 98 1.48 7.23 -0.25
N TYR A 99 0.55 7.93 0.40
CA TYR A 99 -0.33 8.91 -0.20
C TYR A 99 -0.06 10.30 0.38
N ARG A 100 -0.07 11.31 -0.47
CA ARG A 100 0.01 12.71 -0.08
C ARG A 100 -0.82 13.56 -1.03
N VAL A 101 -1.55 14.53 -0.50
CA VAL A 101 -2.14 15.58 -1.33
C VAL A 101 -1.06 16.63 -1.57
N PRO A 102 -0.69 16.94 -2.82
CA PRO A 102 0.28 17.99 -3.08
C PRO A 102 -0.24 19.29 -2.48
N ASN A 103 0.65 20.07 -1.87
CA ASN A 103 0.33 21.44 -1.50
C ASN A 103 0.14 22.20 -2.81
N MET A 104 -1.10 22.24 -3.31
CA MET A 104 -1.42 23.20 -4.34
C MET A 104 -1.09 24.55 -3.74
N PRO A 105 -0.24 25.38 -4.38
CA PRO A 105 -0.12 26.77 -3.98
C PRO A 105 -1.56 27.25 -3.94
N GLN A 106 -2.02 27.66 -2.75
CA GLN A 106 -3.34 28.30 -2.62
C GLN A 106 -3.36 29.28 -3.76
N GLN A 107 -4.18 28.98 -4.77
CA GLN A 107 -4.12 29.67 -6.05
C GLN A 107 -4.36 31.11 -5.67
N GLY A 108 -3.26 31.88 -5.64
CA GLY A 108 -3.24 33.15 -4.95
C GLY A 108 -4.37 33.91 -5.58
N SER A 109 -5.39 34.24 -4.80
CA SER A 109 -6.45 35.13 -5.24
C SER A 109 -5.89 36.56 -5.27
N ASP A 110 -4.68 36.70 -5.82
CA ASP A 110 -4.09 37.89 -6.37
C ASP A 110 -4.53 38.02 -7.84
N VAL A 111 -5.68 37.42 -8.21
CA VAL A 111 -6.53 38.08 -9.19
C VAL A 111 -6.94 39.35 -8.47
N PRO A 112 -6.49 40.54 -8.92
CA PRO A 112 -6.98 41.77 -8.36
C PRO A 112 -8.49 41.67 -8.48
N SER A 113 -9.18 41.69 -7.34
CA SER A 113 -10.57 42.09 -7.33
C SER A 113 -10.53 43.50 -7.88
N ASP A 114 -10.65 43.64 -9.20
CA ASP A 114 -10.97 44.91 -9.81
C ASP A 114 -12.38 45.21 -9.31
N GLU A 115 -12.44 45.87 -8.14
CA GLU A 115 -13.60 46.49 -7.54
C GLU A 115 -14.09 47.67 -8.39
N ASN A 116 -13.91 47.59 -9.71
CA ASN A 116 -14.41 48.60 -10.62
C ASN A 116 -15.89 48.32 -10.86
N GLY A 117 -16.67 48.79 -9.88
CA GLY A 117 -18.07 49.09 -10.03
C GLY A 117 -18.30 49.76 -11.38
N THR A 118 -18.86 49.00 -12.31
CA THR A 118 -19.53 49.55 -13.48
C THR A 118 -20.90 48.92 -13.47
N GLY A 119 -21.85 49.69 -12.94
CA GLY A 119 -23.27 49.39 -13.01
C GLY A 119 -23.63 48.94 -14.41
N SER A 120 -24.20 47.76 -14.51
CA SER A 120 -24.98 47.37 -15.66
C SER A 120 -26.40 47.15 -15.16
N ASP A 121 -27.14 48.26 -15.12
CA ASP A 121 -28.58 48.25 -15.38
C ASP A 121 -28.78 47.55 -16.73
N LEU A 122 -28.96 46.24 -16.71
CA LEU A 122 -29.46 45.49 -17.85
C LEU A 122 -30.99 45.52 -17.78
N PRO A 123 -31.67 46.03 -18.81
CA PRO A 123 -33.12 45.97 -18.87
C PRO A 123 -33.57 44.52 -18.91
N SER A 124 -34.60 44.23 -18.13
CA SER A 124 -35.36 42.99 -18.22
C SER A 124 -35.92 42.84 -19.63
N ASP A 125 -35.21 42.14 -20.50
CA ASP A 125 -35.74 41.72 -21.79
C ASP A 125 -36.48 40.39 -21.59
N GLU A 126 -37.77 40.57 -21.32
CA GLU A 126 -38.82 39.58 -21.19
C GLU A 126 -39.14 39.00 -22.58
N ASN A 127 -38.30 38.10 -23.11
CA ASN A 127 -38.63 37.35 -24.33
C ASN A 127 -37.83 36.04 -24.48
N ALA A 128 -37.85 35.20 -23.45
CA ALA A 128 -37.51 33.79 -23.63
C ALA A 128 -38.78 33.01 -24.08
N PRO A 129 -38.74 32.26 -25.20
CA PRO A 129 -39.87 31.44 -25.63
C PRO A 129 -40.18 30.38 -24.55
N PRO A 130 -41.46 30.01 -24.38
CA PRO A 130 -41.89 29.14 -23.30
C PRO A 130 -41.14 27.81 -23.36
N ILE A 131 -40.45 27.53 -22.26
CA ILE A 131 -39.84 26.24 -21.93
C ILE A 131 -40.88 25.16 -22.23
N GLY A 132 -40.62 24.40 -23.28
CA GLY A 132 -41.37 23.21 -23.64
C GLY A 132 -41.40 22.30 -22.43
N ARG A 133 -42.60 22.08 -21.91
CA ARG A 133 -42.89 21.03 -20.95
C ARG A 133 -42.21 19.75 -21.41
N ASN A 134 -41.39 19.18 -20.54
CA ASN A 134 -40.93 17.80 -20.68
C ASN A 134 -42.16 16.92 -20.88
N ARG A 135 -42.36 16.53 -22.15
CA ARG A 135 -43.31 15.53 -22.58
C ARG A 135 -42.90 14.23 -21.89
N PRO A 136 -43.75 13.62 -21.05
CA PRO A 136 -43.54 12.26 -20.63
C PRO A 136 -43.50 11.41 -21.90
N THR A 137 -42.36 10.81 -22.18
CA THR A 137 -42.27 9.75 -23.16
C THR A 137 -43.20 8.62 -22.70
N PRO A 138 -44.19 8.20 -23.50
CA PRO A 138 -45.00 7.03 -23.22
C PRO A 138 -44.11 5.81 -23.47
N TRP A 139 -43.53 5.27 -22.40
CA TRP A 139 -42.83 4.01 -22.44
C TRP A 139 -43.88 2.93 -22.24
N ASP A 140 -44.15 2.21 -23.32
CA ASP A 140 -44.69 0.86 -23.40
C ASP A 140 -45.02 0.20 -22.05
N GLU A 141 -46.29 0.34 -21.65
CA GLU A 141 -46.99 -0.77 -21.02
C GLU A 141 -47.13 -1.88 -22.08
N ASN A 142 -46.27 -2.91 -22.04
CA ASN A 142 -46.58 -4.32 -22.36
C ASN A 142 -45.36 -5.14 -22.79
N VAL A 143 -44.34 -5.26 -21.95
CA VAL A 143 -43.51 -6.48 -21.98
C VAL A 143 -43.30 -6.97 -20.55
N ARG A 144 -44.19 -7.86 -20.12
CA ARG A 144 -43.94 -8.78 -19.00
C ARG A 144 -42.77 -9.69 -19.39
N PRO A 145 -41.63 -9.71 -18.67
CA PRO A 145 -40.77 -10.87 -18.66
C PRO A 145 -41.47 -12.00 -17.86
N PRO A 146 -41.43 -13.25 -18.32
CA PRO A 146 -42.04 -14.37 -17.63
C PRO A 146 -41.20 -14.75 -16.39
N GLY A 147 -41.86 -14.74 -15.23
CA GLY A 147 -41.63 -15.62 -14.09
C GLY A 147 -40.18 -15.94 -13.70
N THR A 148 -39.61 -15.13 -12.80
CA THR A 148 -38.70 -15.67 -11.79
C THR A 148 -39.53 -16.43 -10.76
N LYS A 149 -39.60 -17.75 -10.94
CA LYS A 149 -40.08 -18.67 -9.92
C LYS A 149 -39.25 -18.44 -8.65
N SER A 150 -39.94 -18.02 -7.59
CA SER A 150 -39.50 -18.20 -6.22
C SER A 150 -39.27 -19.69 -6.03
N SER A 151 -38.01 -20.12 -6.08
CA SER A 151 -37.66 -21.44 -5.57
C SER A 151 -37.57 -21.30 -4.05
N ASP A 152 -38.62 -21.79 -3.40
CA ASP A 152 -38.59 -22.26 -2.02
C ASP A 152 -37.29 -23.04 -1.78
N LEU A 153 -36.43 -22.50 -0.90
CA LEU A 153 -35.34 -23.27 -0.33
C LEU A 153 -35.92 -24.14 0.79
N PRO A 154 -35.72 -25.47 0.76
CA PRO A 154 -36.07 -26.34 1.87
C PRO A 154 -35.17 -26.04 3.09
N PRO A 155 -35.65 -26.37 4.30
CA PRO A 155 -34.87 -26.19 5.52
C PRO A 155 -33.62 -27.07 5.46
N ILE A 156 -32.47 -26.48 5.81
CA ILE A 156 -31.20 -27.20 5.96
C ILE A 156 -31.36 -28.11 7.18
N GLU A 157 -31.51 -29.40 6.88
CA GLU A 157 -31.51 -30.51 7.82
C GLU A 157 -30.05 -30.78 8.22
N GLU A 158 -29.82 -30.88 9.53
CA GLU A 158 -28.58 -31.34 10.13
C GLU A 158 -28.23 -32.73 9.60
N LEU A 159 -27.07 -32.87 8.96
CA LEU A 159 -26.52 -34.17 8.56
C LEU A 159 -25.09 -34.29 9.09
N GLU A 160 -25.07 -34.87 10.29
CA GLU A 160 -24.24 -35.98 10.73
C GLU A 160 -22.79 -36.10 10.21
N GLU A 161 -21.92 -36.13 11.22
CA GLU A 161 -20.71 -36.94 11.37
C GLU A 161 -20.46 -38.02 10.31
N GLY A 162 -19.24 -37.99 9.75
CA GLY A 162 -18.54 -39.19 9.30
C GLY A 162 -17.83 -39.04 7.96
N GLU A 163 -16.50 -38.92 7.97
CA GLU A 163 -15.64 -40.04 7.53
C GLU A 163 -14.15 -39.63 7.44
N LYS A 164 -13.42 -40.36 8.28
CA LYS A 164 -11.99 -40.63 8.34
C LYS A 164 -11.36 -40.83 6.95
N ALA A 165 -10.82 -39.78 6.34
CA ALA A 165 -9.94 -39.90 5.18
C ALA A 165 -8.56 -40.41 5.63
N ARG A 166 -8.30 -41.66 5.25
CA ARG A 166 -7.09 -42.45 5.46
C ARG A 166 -5.93 -41.83 4.68
N ALA A 167 -4.88 -41.41 5.38
CA ALA A 167 -3.62 -41.00 4.79
C ALA A 167 -3.00 -42.19 4.03
N ALA A 168 -2.86 -42.06 2.71
CA ALA A 168 -2.04 -42.93 1.89
C ALA A 168 -0.60 -42.38 1.92
N GLU A 169 0.26 -43.14 2.57
CA GLU A 169 1.71 -42.97 2.63
C GLU A 169 2.30 -43.28 1.24
N PRO A 170 3.01 -42.34 0.57
CA PRO A 170 3.68 -42.63 -0.69
C PRO A 170 4.95 -43.45 -0.44
N GLU A 171 5.02 -44.64 -1.05
CA GLU A 171 6.23 -45.48 -1.07
C GLU A 171 7.41 -44.74 -1.73
N PRO A 172 8.61 -44.78 -1.12
CA PRO A 172 9.82 -44.24 -1.73
C PRO A 172 10.33 -45.16 -2.85
N LEU A 173 10.29 -44.67 -4.09
CA LEU A 173 10.97 -45.34 -5.21
C LEU A 173 12.49 -45.14 -5.09
N ASP A 174 13.17 -46.21 -4.70
CA ASP A 174 14.63 -46.34 -4.63
C ASP A 174 15.22 -46.44 -6.05
N VAL A 175 15.42 -45.28 -6.70
CA VAL A 175 16.11 -45.18 -7.99
C VAL A 175 17.60 -45.02 -7.74
N LYS A 176 18.34 -46.12 -7.87
CA LYS A 176 19.81 -46.10 -7.92
C LYS A 176 20.28 -45.31 -9.15
N PRO A 177 21.05 -44.22 -8.99
CA PRO A 177 21.65 -43.54 -10.12
C PRO A 177 22.74 -44.42 -10.73
N VAL A 178 22.58 -44.78 -12.00
CA VAL A 178 23.63 -45.40 -12.81
C VAL A 178 24.56 -44.27 -13.29
N PRO A 179 25.85 -44.26 -12.93
CA PRO A 179 26.79 -43.30 -13.50
C PRO A 179 27.08 -43.67 -14.95
N ASP A 180 26.75 -42.76 -15.86
CA ASP A 180 27.08 -42.83 -17.28
C ASP A 180 28.51 -42.30 -17.49
N PRO A 181 29.49 -43.13 -17.91
CA PRO A 181 30.91 -42.77 -17.87
C PRO A 181 31.42 -41.89 -19.03
N ASP A 182 30.62 -41.53 -20.04
CA ASP A 182 31.18 -41.01 -21.30
C ASP A 182 30.78 -39.58 -21.72
N ASN A 183 30.13 -38.80 -20.86
CA ASN A 183 29.77 -37.41 -21.20
C ASN A 183 30.68 -36.36 -20.52
N ALA A 184 31.98 -36.48 -20.77
CA ALA A 184 33.00 -35.51 -20.38
C ALA A 184 32.96 -34.27 -21.28
N HIS A 185 31.95 -33.41 -21.09
CA HIS A 185 32.09 -32.01 -21.53
C HIS A 185 33.07 -31.30 -20.58
N PRO A 186 34.06 -30.56 -21.10
CA PRO A 186 34.96 -29.79 -20.24
C PRO A 186 34.15 -28.69 -19.55
N SER A 187 33.79 -28.94 -18.29
CA SER A 187 33.33 -27.92 -17.37
C SER A 187 34.39 -26.83 -17.32
N GLN A 188 34.12 -25.72 -18.00
CA GLN A 188 34.85 -24.48 -17.78
C GLN A 188 34.53 -24.02 -16.36
N THR A 189 35.30 -24.54 -15.40
CA THR A 189 35.46 -23.97 -14.07
C THR A 189 36.13 -22.61 -14.25
N VAL A 190 35.31 -21.58 -14.41
CA VAL A 190 35.77 -20.20 -14.35
C VAL A 190 36.17 -19.97 -12.89
N ASN A 191 37.48 -19.96 -12.65
CA ASN A 191 38.08 -19.80 -11.33
C ASN A 191 37.49 -18.59 -10.60
N GLY A 192 36.80 -18.89 -9.49
CA GLY A 192 36.29 -17.93 -8.54
C GLY A 192 37.43 -17.26 -7.79
N ASN A 193 37.84 -16.10 -8.28
CA ASN A 193 38.56 -15.11 -7.51
C ASN A 193 37.56 -14.00 -7.18
N SER A 194 36.77 -14.20 -6.12
CA SER A 194 35.85 -13.18 -5.62
C SER A 194 35.87 -13.18 -4.10
N ASP A 195 37.06 -12.92 -3.55
CA ASP A 195 37.24 -12.32 -2.22
C ASP A 195 36.79 -10.85 -2.21
N SER A 196 35.67 -10.56 -2.87
CA SER A 196 35.01 -9.27 -2.77
C SER A 196 34.14 -9.33 -1.53
N ASN A 197 34.68 -8.76 -0.46
CA ASN A 197 33.96 -8.26 0.70
C ASN A 197 32.51 -7.92 0.31
N ALA A 198 31.57 -8.85 0.57
CA ALA A 198 30.23 -8.91 -0.03
C ALA A 198 29.27 -7.87 0.56
N THR A 199 29.77 -6.68 0.83
CA THR A 199 29.05 -5.59 1.46
C THR A 199 28.15 -4.87 0.45
N SER A 200 28.50 -4.90 -0.84
CA SER A 200 27.75 -4.22 -1.88
C SER A 200 26.72 -5.14 -2.54
N PRO A 201 25.48 -4.68 -2.74
CA PRO A 201 24.46 -5.51 -3.35
C PRO A 201 24.75 -5.74 -4.84
N PRO A 202 24.41 -6.91 -5.40
CA PRO A 202 24.63 -7.18 -6.82
C PRO A 202 23.76 -6.26 -7.70
N SER A 203 24.27 -5.91 -8.88
CA SER A 203 23.49 -5.13 -9.85
C SER A 203 22.28 -5.94 -10.34
N PRO A 204 21.08 -5.34 -10.46
CA PRO A 204 19.91 -6.02 -11.02
C PRO A 204 19.99 -6.20 -12.54
N TYR A 205 21.07 -5.74 -13.19
CA TYR A 205 21.23 -5.77 -14.65
C TYR A 205 22.55 -6.43 -15.07
N CYS A 206 22.59 -6.98 -16.28
CA CYS A 206 23.82 -7.54 -16.81
C CYS A 206 24.81 -6.45 -17.25
N ALA A 207 26.08 -6.80 -17.41
CA ALA A 207 27.14 -5.85 -17.80
C ALA A 207 26.90 -5.14 -19.14
N ARG A 208 26.06 -5.71 -20.03
CA ARG A 208 25.69 -5.08 -21.31
C ARG A 208 24.62 -4.00 -21.17
N HIS A 209 23.89 -4.00 -20.07
CA HIS A 209 22.82 -3.05 -19.78
C HIS A 209 22.97 -2.50 -18.36
N PRO A 210 24.03 -1.72 -18.06
CA PRO A 210 24.28 -1.22 -16.72
C PRO A 210 23.12 -0.36 -16.16
N ASN A 211 22.33 0.24 -17.05
CA ASN A 211 21.16 1.06 -16.71
C ASN A 211 19.83 0.32 -16.95
N GLY A 212 19.87 -0.99 -17.18
CA GLY A 212 18.72 -1.79 -17.58
C GLY A 212 18.39 -1.69 -19.07
N THR A 213 17.37 -2.42 -19.48
CA THR A 213 16.84 -2.43 -20.85
C THR A 213 15.33 -2.65 -20.81
N THR A 214 14.63 -2.09 -21.79
CA THR A 214 13.19 -2.31 -22.01
C THR A 214 12.91 -3.60 -22.80
N THR A 215 13.91 -4.12 -23.51
CA THR A 215 13.80 -5.39 -24.24
C THR A 215 14.01 -6.58 -23.31
N ASN A 216 13.36 -7.71 -23.60
CA ASN A 216 13.53 -8.90 -22.79
C ASN A 216 14.95 -9.48 -22.96
N CYS A 217 15.80 -9.28 -21.95
CA CYS A 217 17.19 -9.73 -21.93
C CYS A 217 17.36 -10.82 -20.86
N ALA A 218 17.56 -12.07 -21.28
CA ALA A 218 17.69 -13.22 -20.38
C ALA A 218 18.80 -13.03 -19.30
N PRO A 219 20.01 -12.53 -19.63
CA PRO A 219 21.02 -12.20 -18.63
C PRO A 219 20.56 -11.19 -17.56
N CYS A 220 19.77 -10.16 -17.93
CA CYS A 220 19.22 -9.22 -16.95
C CYS A 220 18.21 -9.91 -16.03
N GLY A 221 17.46 -10.88 -16.54
CA GLY A 221 16.56 -11.70 -15.72
C GLY A 221 17.31 -12.51 -14.65
N VAL A 222 18.47 -13.07 -15.00
CA VAL A 222 19.34 -13.78 -14.03
C VAL A 222 19.91 -12.82 -12.97
N ALA A 223 20.42 -11.67 -13.40
CA ALA A 223 20.95 -10.65 -12.48
C ALA A 223 19.89 -10.16 -11.48
N ARG A 224 18.64 -9.96 -11.94
CA ARG A 224 17.52 -9.60 -11.07
C ARG A 224 17.22 -10.68 -10.03
N LYS A 225 17.20 -11.96 -10.42
CA LYS A 225 17.02 -13.08 -9.47
C LYS A 225 18.13 -13.14 -8.43
N GLN A 226 19.38 -12.88 -8.84
CA GLN A 226 20.50 -12.82 -7.90
C GLN A 226 20.35 -11.66 -6.90
N ARG A 227 19.90 -10.49 -7.37
CA ARG A 227 19.59 -9.36 -6.48
C ARG A 227 18.45 -9.66 -5.53
N GLU A 228 17.36 -10.25 -6.02
CA GLU A 228 16.24 -10.68 -5.18
C GLU A 228 16.68 -11.69 -4.10
N ALA A 229 17.54 -12.66 -4.44
CA ALA A 229 18.09 -13.62 -3.48
C ALA A 229 18.95 -12.92 -2.40
N TRP A 230 19.83 -12.00 -2.81
CA TRP A 230 20.63 -11.21 -1.88
C TRP A 230 19.75 -10.35 -0.95
N ASP A 231 18.72 -9.71 -1.49
CA ASP A 231 17.79 -8.90 -0.70
C ASP A 231 17.02 -9.78 0.33
N GLN A 232 16.65 -11.01 -0.05
CA GLN A 232 16.01 -11.99 0.84
C GLN A 232 16.95 -12.45 1.97
N GLU A 233 18.21 -12.74 1.65
CA GLU A 233 19.22 -13.11 2.65
C GLU A 233 19.47 -11.97 3.64
N LEU A 234 19.59 -10.73 3.14
CA LEU A 234 19.75 -9.56 4.00
C LEU A 234 18.52 -9.36 4.90
N ALA A 235 17.31 -9.52 4.37
CA ALA A 235 16.08 -9.42 5.16
C ALA A 235 16.05 -10.47 6.28
N ALA A 236 16.42 -11.72 5.99
CA ALA A 236 16.51 -12.78 6.99
C ALA A 236 17.53 -12.45 8.10
N VAL A 237 18.68 -11.86 7.76
CA VAL A 237 19.67 -11.42 8.76
C VAL A 237 19.11 -10.33 9.66
N ILE A 238 18.45 -9.31 9.09
CA ILE A 238 17.83 -8.21 9.85
C ILE A 238 16.73 -8.74 10.77
N ASP A 239 15.91 -9.68 10.30
CA ASP A 239 14.83 -10.25 11.10
C ASP A 239 15.36 -11.15 12.22
N ALA A 240 16.43 -11.92 11.97
CA ALA A 240 17.12 -12.68 13.00
C ALA A 240 17.72 -11.76 14.09
N GLU A 241 18.34 -10.65 13.70
CA GLU A 241 18.87 -9.64 14.63
C GLU A 241 17.75 -9.02 15.48
N ARG A 242 16.63 -8.64 14.86
CA ARG A 242 15.44 -8.14 15.59
C ARG A 242 14.85 -9.18 16.53
N ALA A 243 14.81 -10.44 16.12
CA ALA A 243 14.33 -11.52 16.97
C ALA A 243 15.24 -11.72 18.19
N ALA A 244 16.57 -11.62 18.02
CA ALA A 244 17.53 -11.68 19.11
C ALA A 244 17.33 -10.52 20.11
N ILE A 245 17.16 -9.28 19.61
CA ILE A 245 16.87 -8.10 20.46
C ILE A 245 15.58 -8.30 21.26
N ARG A 246 14.52 -8.82 20.63
CA ARG A 246 13.26 -9.09 21.33
C ARG A 246 13.40 -10.18 22.39
N ALA A 247 14.19 -11.23 22.12
CA ALA A 247 14.48 -12.27 23.09
C ALA A 247 15.23 -11.72 24.30
N GLU A 248 16.18 -10.81 24.08
CA GLU A 248 16.93 -10.13 25.17
C GLU A 248 16.03 -9.23 26.01
N ILE A 249 15.16 -8.42 25.39
CA ILE A 249 14.16 -7.59 26.09
C ILE A 249 13.22 -8.48 26.90
N SER A 250 12.71 -9.55 26.30
CA SER A 250 11.80 -10.48 26.97
C SER A 250 12.44 -11.23 28.14
N ALA A 251 13.76 -11.34 28.19
CA ALA A 251 14.50 -11.98 29.28
C ALA A 251 14.84 -11.01 30.43
N CYS A 252 14.62 -9.70 30.25
CA CYS A 252 14.95 -8.71 31.26
C CYS A 252 13.88 -8.69 32.36
N PRO A 253 14.25 -8.88 33.65
CA PRO A 253 13.29 -8.90 34.75
C PRO A 253 12.75 -7.50 35.11
N ASP A 254 13.44 -6.44 34.68
CA ASP A 254 13.18 -5.07 35.13
C ASP A 254 12.28 -4.28 34.17
N CYS A 255 11.96 -4.82 32.99
CA CYS A 255 11.17 -4.14 31.97
C CYS A 255 10.08 -5.03 31.37
N ASP A 256 9.09 -4.39 30.75
CA ASP A 256 8.00 -5.08 30.05
C ASP A 256 8.47 -5.68 28.71
N GLN A 257 7.55 -6.35 28.01
CA GLN A 257 7.79 -6.92 26.68
C GLN A 257 8.24 -5.91 25.61
N ASN A 258 8.12 -4.61 25.86
CA ASN A 258 8.52 -3.53 24.97
C ASN A 258 9.84 -2.88 25.37
N GLY A 259 10.49 -3.35 26.44
CA GLY A 259 11.72 -2.77 26.98
C GLY A 259 11.48 -1.47 27.76
N LEU A 260 10.27 -1.30 28.31
CA LEU A 260 9.86 -0.14 29.09
C LEU A 260 9.78 -0.48 30.58
N THR A 261 10.16 0.46 31.43
CA THR A 261 10.06 0.37 32.89
C THR A 261 9.02 1.36 33.41
N GLU A 262 8.14 0.88 34.28
CA GLU A 262 7.13 1.69 34.97
C GLU A 262 7.59 1.93 36.42
N PRO A 263 8.25 3.08 36.70
CA PRO A 263 8.61 3.42 38.08
C PRO A 263 7.34 3.65 38.91
N GLU A 264 7.38 3.28 40.20
CA GLU A 264 6.26 3.44 41.15
C GLU A 264 5.74 4.89 41.20
N GLU A 265 6.64 5.86 41.05
CA GLU A 265 6.30 7.27 40.86
C GLU A 265 7.03 7.83 39.63
N GLY A 266 6.34 7.97 38.50
CA GLY A 266 6.83 8.71 37.34
C GLY A 266 6.36 8.22 35.98
N PRO A 267 6.77 8.90 34.90
CA PRO A 267 6.46 8.48 33.54
C PRO A 267 7.27 7.22 33.17
N THR A 268 6.68 6.37 32.35
CA THR A 268 7.33 5.21 31.73
C THR A 268 8.63 5.61 31.05
N ARG A 269 9.71 4.86 31.27
CA ARG A 269 11.04 5.12 30.67
C ARG A 269 11.52 3.90 29.91
N ARG A 270 12.45 4.08 28.97
CA ARG A 270 13.14 2.94 28.34
C ARG A 270 14.14 2.33 29.31
N CYS A 271 14.20 1.00 29.35
CA CYS A 271 15.19 0.26 30.10
C CYS A 271 16.60 0.62 29.60
N THR A 272 17.50 0.99 30.51
CA THR A 272 18.88 1.38 30.18
C THR A 272 19.72 0.18 29.72
N GLN A 273 19.35 -1.05 30.11
CA GLN A 273 20.02 -2.29 29.71
C GLN A 273 19.91 -2.56 28.21
N HIS A 274 18.85 -2.09 27.54
CA HIS A 274 18.61 -2.32 26.10
C HIS A 274 18.89 -1.08 25.24
N ARG A 275 19.44 -0.01 25.82
CA ARG A 275 19.65 1.26 25.11
C ARG A 275 20.59 1.13 23.92
N GLN A 276 21.64 0.32 24.05
CA GLN A 276 22.61 0.09 22.97
C GLN A 276 22.00 -0.66 21.79
N LEU A 277 20.95 -1.46 22.01
CA LEU A 277 20.22 -2.18 20.94
C LEU A 277 19.29 -1.25 20.15
N ALA A 278 18.80 -0.17 20.78
CA ALA A 278 17.97 0.83 20.12
C ALA A 278 18.79 1.79 19.24
N ASP A 279 20.06 2.00 19.59
CA ASP A 279 21.01 2.86 18.88
C ASP A 279 21.83 2.09 17.82
N LEU A 280 21.55 0.81 17.59
CA LEU A 280 22.14 0.07 16.47
C LEU A 280 21.83 0.84 15.18
N PRO A 281 22.88 1.39 14.53
CA PRO A 281 22.64 2.33 13.48
C PRO A 281 21.89 1.63 12.36
N ALA A 282 20.90 2.31 11.79
CA ALA A 282 20.26 1.92 10.53
C ALA A 282 21.25 1.94 9.33
N VAL A 283 22.55 1.75 9.57
CA VAL A 283 23.70 1.88 8.66
C VAL A 283 23.77 0.77 7.61
N ARG A 284 22.77 -0.12 7.52
CA ARG A 284 22.54 -0.97 6.34
C ARG A 284 21.32 -0.58 5.51
N ARG A 285 20.73 0.61 5.72
CA ARG A 285 19.57 1.10 4.93
C ARG A 285 19.94 1.99 3.74
N ALA A 286 21.23 2.32 3.57
CA ALA A 286 21.72 3.16 2.48
C ALA A 286 22.87 2.46 1.74
N SER A 287 22.57 1.41 0.99
CA SER A 287 23.40 0.86 -0.09
C SER A 287 22.50 0.21 -1.13
#